data_AF-A0A8S0WG21-F1
#
_entry.id   AF-A0A8S0WG21-F1
#
_cell.length_a   1.000
_cell.length_b   1.000
_cell.length_c   1.000
_cell.angle_alpha   90.00
_cell.angle_beta   90.00
_cell.angle_gamma   90.00
#
_symmetry.space_group_name_H-M   'P 1'
#
loop_
_entity.id
_entity.type
_entity.pdbx_description
1 polymer ?
#
loop_
_entity_poly.entity_id
_entity_poly.type
_entity_poly.pdbx_seq_one_letter_code
_entity_poly.pdbx_strand_id
1 'polypeptide(L)'
;MQSIEAAIPLALSIYAFLKASDYLEDQDFWTLRLRLSTIEHWVIIPSILMIWIVMAHAFVFDFPPSLYQFRLSIGLIFTAGILISFFKYVLPAHHSRIFLRLRWKAWGGPSRTGIRAELVPYIGDRQDWKTLEALARVQGKAAIRSIERFSRMSFTPSRSFIISDPTDLLQAREAADQKDSTLWIPQSNTRQGVFQPVIAGEPASLLWGQHVGFQRRCSRGIISVPRNLLSQQPRLPNGVDARGLCLASGILARNKGINPTSFICNLQTKGMIRTFEENSVFWPRPAKTLRSLFHRECKHYFSGLGDVFVTIATELALLLTDAPLEVVEDWLDARLEHQDLELNNEAHALGARVEELELLYRGHYGAMLVSLSAHRVGVRIRPEMLVYDAVCKSVGANAGAWASSADMEERRQRELEALGPRVMNLVAAIV
;
A
#
# COMPACT_ATOMS: atom_id res chain seq x y z
N MET A 1 21.60 -8.54 43.45
CA MET A 1 22.42 -7.63 42.61
C MET A 1 22.50 -8.14 41.16
N GLN A 2 22.81 -9.43 40.94
CA GLN A 2 22.86 -10.08 39.62
C GLN A 2 21.57 -9.90 38.78
N SER A 3 20.38 -9.93 39.39
CA SER A 3 19.11 -9.71 38.67
C SER A 3 18.97 -8.29 38.11
N ILE A 4 19.39 -7.25 38.84
CA ILE A 4 19.32 -5.85 38.39
C ILE A 4 20.30 -5.61 37.24
N GLU A 5 21.49 -6.21 37.32
CA GLU A 5 22.49 -6.16 36.27
C GLU A 5 21.99 -6.78 34.96
N ALA A 6 21.07 -7.75 35.01
CA ALA A 6 20.43 -8.34 33.83
C ALA A 6 19.33 -7.45 33.20
N ALA A 7 18.70 -6.56 33.97
CA ALA A 7 17.69 -5.63 33.45
C ALA A 7 18.29 -4.50 32.60
N ILE A 8 19.52 -4.07 32.93
CA ILE A 8 20.26 -3.01 32.22
C ILE A 8 20.51 -3.35 30.74
N PRO A 9 21.12 -4.49 30.36
CA PRO A 9 21.38 -4.81 28.96
C PRO A 9 20.09 -4.99 28.17
N LEU A 10 19.01 -5.47 28.80
CA LEU A 10 17.70 -5.59 28.17
C LEU A 10 17.09 -4.21 27.87
N ALA A 11 17.15 -3.27 28.83
CA ALA A 11 16.72 -1.89 28.61
C ALA A 11 17.55 -1.20 27.52
N LEU A 12 18.87 -1.39 27.52
CA LEU A 12 19.77 -0.87 26.48
C LEU A 12 19.46 -1.47 25.11
N SER A 13 19.11 -2.76 25.03
CA SER A 13 18.74 -3.43 23.77
C SER A 13 17.45 -2.84 23.19
N ILE A 14 16.43 -2.58 24.02
CA ILE A 14 15.20 -1.90 23.59
C ILE A 14 15.53 -0.49 23.12
N TYR A 15 16.33 0.26 23.87
CA TYR A 15 16.71 1.62 23.50
C TYR A 15 17.48 1.64 22.17
N ALA A 16 18.44 0.73 21.98
CA ALA A 16 19.19 0.57 20.75
C ALA A 16 18.26 0.20 19.58
N PHE A 17 17.27 -0.68 19.79
CA PHE A 17 16.29 -1.03 18.76
C PHE A 17 15.41 0.17 18.34
N LEU A 18 14.96 0.98 19.30
CA LEU A 18 14.22 2.21 19.02
C LEU A 18 15.10 3.21 18.26
N LYS A 19 16.36 3.39 18.67
CA LYS A 19 17.31 4.27 17.97
C LYS A 19 17.72 3.78 16.59
N ALA A 20 17.83 2.47 16.40
CA ALA A 20 18.01 1.89 15.08
C ALA A 20 16.79 2.20 14.20
N SER A 21 15.57 2.12 14.73
CA SER A 21 14.35 2.45 13.98
C SER A 21 14.32 3.92 13.54
N ASP A 22 14.68 4.85 14.43
CA ASP A 22 14.84 6.28 14.11
C ASP A 22 15.88 6.48 13.00
N TYR A 23 17.05 5.84 13.14
CA TYR A 23 18.13 5.92 12.15
C TYR A 23 17.72 5.40 10.77
N LEU A 24 16.93 4.33 10.71
CA LEU A 24 16.44 3.80 9.44
C LEU A 24 15.49 4.78 8.73
N GLU A 25 14.67 5.53 9.48
CA GLU A 25 13.83 6.60 8.92
C GLU A 25 14.70 7.76 8.40
N ASP A 26 15.71 8.18 9.18
CA ASP A 26 16.59 9.29 8.81
C ASP A 26 17.47 9.00 7.58
N GLN A 27 17.79 7.72 7.33
CA GLN A 27 18.57 7.28 6.17
C GLN A 27 17.71 6.81 4.98
N ASP A 28 16.40 7.03 5.02
CA ASP A 28 15.44 6.59 3.99
C ASP A 28 15.44 5.08 3.71
N PHE A 29 15.81 4.26 4.70
CA PHE A 29 15.73 2.80 4.63
C PHE A 29 14.31 2.30 4.88
N TRP A 30 13.34 2.91 4.21
CA TRP A 30 11.90 2.73 4.44
C TRP A 30 11.42 1.30 4.26
N THR A 31 11.96 0.55 3.29
CA THR A 31 11.60 -0.86 3.12
C THR A 31 11.94 -1.68 4.37
N LEU A 32 13.13 -1.49 4.95
CA LEU A 32 13.53 -2.19 6.16
C LEU A 32 12.73 -1.69 7.37
N ARG A 33 12.59 -0.37 7.51
CA ARG A 33 11.83 0.27 8.58
C ARG A 33 10.38 -0.22 8.67
N LEU A 34 9.68 -0.29 7.52
CA LEU A 34 8.30 -0.76 7.48
C LEU A 34 8.20 -2.26 7.78
N ARG A 35 9.15 -3.06 7.31
CA ARG A 35 9.22 -4.49 7.67
C ARG A 35 9.43 -4.68 9.16
N LEU A 36 10.40 -3.99 9.76
CA LEU A 36 10.64 -4.04 11.20
C LEU A 36 9.40 -3.63 12.00
N SER A 37 8.63 -2.64 11.50
CA SER A 37 7.39 -2.21 12.15
C SER A 37 6.35 -3.30 12.32
N THR A 38 6.37 -4.33 11.45
CA THR A 38 5.45 -5.47 11.57
C THR A 38 5.78 -6.40 12.75
N ILE A 39 7.03 -6.38 13.24
CA ILE A 39 7.51 -7.22 14.34
C ILE A 39 7.84 -6.43 15.62
N GLU A 40 7.80 -5.09 15.58
CA GLU A 40 8.12 -4.22 16.71
C GLU A 40 7.41 -4.63 18.01
N HIS A 41 6.11 -4.90 17.94
CA HIS A 41 5.33 -5.31 19.12
C HIS A 41 5.77 -6.65 19.71
N TRP A 42 6.23 -7.60 18.87
CA TRP A 42 6.77 -8.88 19.31
C TRP A 42 8.13 -8.75 20.00
N VAL A 43 8.84 -7.65 19.78
CA VAL A 43 10.12 -7.36 20.45
C VAL A 43 9.88 -6.51 21.70
N ILE A 44 9.14 -5.41 21.56
CA ILE A 44 8.95 -4.41 22.63
C ILE A 44 8.16 -5.00 23.80
N ILE A 45 7.02 -5.65 23.56
CA ILE A 45 6.13 -6.10 24.64
C ILE A 45 6.82 -7.16 25.51
N PRO A 46 7.36 -8.27 24.96
CA PRO A 46 8.01 -9.28 25.78
C PRO A 46 9.25 -8.74 26.50
N SER A 47 10.03 -7.86 25.85
CA SER A 47 11.22 -7.28 26.48
C SER A 47 10.86 -6.41 27.69
N ILE A 48 9.81 -5.59 27.60
CA ILE A 48 9.35 -4.78 28.74
C ILE A 48 8.79 -5.67 29.86
N LEU A 49 8.01 -6.69 29.53
CA LEU A 49 7.49 -7.65 30.51
C LEU A 49 8.62 -8.37 31.24
N MET A 50 9.67 -8.79 30.51
CA MET A 50 10.86 -9.40 31.11
C MET A 50 11.60 -8.44 32.04
N ILE A 51 11.76 -7.16 31.68
CA ILE A 51 12.32 -6.14 32.59
C ILE A 51 11.49 -6.06 33.88
N TRP A 52 10.15 -6.03 33.79
CA TRP A 52 9.29 -5.98 34.96
C TRP A 52 9.44 -7.22 35.84
N ILE A 53 9.49 -8.42 35.25
CA ILE A 53 9.67 -9.68 36.00
C ILE A 53 11.02 -9.67 36.72
N VAL A 54 12.10 -9.31 36.04
CA VAL A 54 13.45 -9.27 36.62
C VAL A 54 13.54 -8.24 37.74
N MET A 55 12.96 -7.05 37.54
CA MET A 55 12.93 -6.00 38.56
C MET A 55 12.05 -6.37 39.77
N ALA A 56 10.91 -7.04 39.54
CA ALA A 56 10.06 -7.54 40.61
C ALA A 56 10.77 -8.64 41.40
N HIS A 57 11.45 -9.57 40.73
CA HIS A 57 12.27 -10.59 41.38
C HIS A 57 13.36 -9.95 42.24
N ALA A 58 14.10 -8.97 41.69
CA ALA A 58 15.12 -8.24 42.42
C ALA A 58 14.55 -7.50 43.65
N PHE A 59 13.35 -6.92 43.53
CA PHE A 59 12.69 -6.19 44.61
C PHE A 59 12.15 -7.11 45.72
N VAL A 60 11.73 -8.33 45.39
CA VAL A 60 11.17 -9.28 46.36
C VAL A 60 12.26 -10.10 47.04
N PHE A 61 13.22 -10.62 46.27
CA PHE A 61 14.18 -11.63 46.74
C PHE A 61 15.60 -11.08 46.93
N ASP A 62 16.04 -10.11 46.12
CA ASP A 62 17.41 -9.58 46.15
C ASP A 62 17.51 -8.19 46.81
N PHE A 63 16.48 -7.77 47.54
CA PHE A 63 16.41 -6.41 48.06
C PHE A 63 17.45 -6.19 49.18
N PRO A 64 18.39 -5.24 49.03
CA PRO A 64 19.49 -5.07 49.97
C PRO A 64 18.98 -4.66 51.36
N PRO A 65 19.45 -5.32 52.45
CA PRO A 65 19.03 -4.96 53.79
C PRO A 65 19.30 -3.50 54.18
N SER A 66 20.39 -2.93 53.66
CA SER A 66 20.75 -1.52 53.84
C SER A 66 19.72 -0.53 53.29
N LEU A 67 18.81 -0.97 52.40
CA LEU A 67 17.80 -0.14 51.77
C LEU A 67 16.39 -0.38 52.33
N TYR A 68 16.19 -1.25 53.34
CA TYR A 68 14.84 -1.62 53.80
C TYR A 68 14.00 -0.43 54.26
N GLN A 69 14.61 0.58 54.87
CA GLN A 69 13.92 1.83 55.26
C GLN A 69 13.32 2.59 54.06
N PHE A 70 13.83 2.37 52.84
CA PHE A 70 13.34 2.99 51.60
C PHE A 70 12.46 2.05 50.76
N ARG A 71 12.14 0.85 51.26
CA ARG A 71 11.44 -0.19 50.49
C ARG A 71 10.12 0.29 49.90
N LEU A 72 9.33 1.04 50.68
CA LEU A 72 8.07 1.63 50.19
C LEU A 72 8.31 2.63 49.06
N SER A 73 9.23 3.58 49.25
CA SER A 73 9.57 4.59 48.25
C SER A 73 10.09 3.97 46.94
N ILE A 74 10.98 2.97 47.04
CA ILE A 74 11.50 2.24 45.88
C ILE A 74 10.40 1.43 45.19
N GLY A 75 9.50 0.80 45.96
CA GLY A 75 8.34 0.09 45.42
C GLY A 75 7.38 1.01 44.67
N LEU A 76 7.16 2.23 45.16
CA LEU A 76 6.36 3.25 44.48
C LEU A 76 7.02 3.71 43.17
N ILE A 77 8.34 3.95 43.17
CA ILE A 77 9.11 4.30 41.96
C ILE A 77 9.00 3.16 40.93
N PHE A 78 9.14 1.92 41.37
CA PHE A 78 9.01 0.75 40.49
C PHE A 78 7.59 0.67 39.88
N THR A 79 6.56 0.83 40.70
CA THR A 79 5.15 0.81 40.25
C THR A 79 4.87 1.94 39.26
N ALA A 80 5.36 3.15 39.54
CA ALA A 80 5.27 4.28 38.62
C ALA A 80 5.99 3.98 37.29
N GLY A 81 7.17 3.35 37.33
CA GLY A 81 7.92 2.92 36.16
C GLY A 81 7.16 1.90 35.30
N ILE A 82 6.50 0.92 35.91
CA ILE A 82 5.62 -0.03 35.21
C ILE A 82 4.48 0.71 34.52
N LEU A 83 3.77 1.59 35.23
CA LEU A 83 2.65 2.34 34.65
C LEU A 83 3.09 3.21 33.48
N ILE A 84 4.18 3.97 33.64
CA ILE A 84 4.73 4.81 32.57
C ILE A 84 5.12 3.96 31.36
N SER A 85 5.84 2.86 31.57
CA SER A 85 6.27 2.00 30.45
C SER A 85 5.11 1.26 29.79
N PHE A 86 4.08 0.90 30.54
CA PHE A 86 2.85 0.32 30.01
C PHE A 86 2.12 1.30 29.09
N PHE A 87 1.82 2.51 29.57
CA PHE A 87 1.07 3.50 28.80
C PHE A 87 1.87 4.11 27.65
N LYS A 88 3.19 4.23 27.78
CA LYS A 88 4.05 4.85 26.77
C LYS A 88 4.54 3.89 25.68
N TYR A 89 4.71 2.61 26.00
CA TYR A 89 5.31 1.64 25.07
C TYR A 89 4.42 0.43 24.80
N VAL A 90 3.97 -0.29 25.83
CA VAL A 90 3.24 -1.57 25.67
C VAL A 90 1.88 -1.35 25.01
N LEU A 91 1.07 -0.45 25.57
CA LEU A 91 -0.29 -0.19 25.12
C LEU A 91 -0.30 0.40 23.68
N PRO A 92 0.54 1.41 23.34
CA PRO A 92 0.73 1.88 21.96
C PRO A 92 1.16 0.78 20.99
N ALA A 93 2.17 -0.02 21.34
CA ALA A 93 2.66 -1.11 20.47
C ALA A 93 1.57 -2.15 20.20
N HIS A 94 0.76 -2.47 21.21
CA HIS A 94 -0.36 -3.38 21.08
C HIS A 94 -1.45 -2.82 20.15
N HIS A 95 -1.90 -1.57 20.37
CA HIS A 95 -2.97 -0.97 19.57
C HIS A 95 -2.56 -0.70 18.12
N SER A 96 -1.29 -0.35 17.88
CA SER A 96 -0.80 -0.06 16.53
C SER A 96 -0.44 -1.31 15.72
N ARG A 97 -0.41 -2.52 16.30
CA ARG A 97 0.11 -3.73 15.63
C ARG A 97 -0.53 -4.03 14.27
N ILE A 98 -1.86 -3.95 14.18
CA ILE A 98 -2.58 -4.25 12.94
C ILE A 98 -2.36 -3.12 11.93
N PHE A 99 -2.41 -1.87 12.38
CA PHE A 99 -2.12 -0.70 11.55
C PHE A 99 -0.71 -0.77 10.94
N LEU A 100 0.33 -1.12 11.71
CA LEU A 100 1.70 -1.22 11.18
C LEU A 100 1.83 -2.30 10.10
N ARG A 101 1.13 -3.42 10.26
CA ARG A 101 1.02 -4.46 9.23
C ARG A 101 0.28 -3.95 7.98
N LEU A 102 -0.85 -3.26 8.15
CA LEU A 102 -1.57 -2.62 7.05
C LEU A 102 -0.72 -1.57 6.35
N ARG A 103 0.08 -0.80 7.08
CA ARG A 103 1.03 0.18 6.54
C ARG A 103 2.04 -0.49 5.63
N TRP A 104 2.60 -1.64 6.02
CA TRP A 104 3.46 -2.44 5.13
C TRP A 104 2.72 -2.99 3.90
N LYS A 105 1.43 -3.37 4.02
CA LYS A 105 0.59 -3.77 2.88
C LYS A 105 0.32 -2.61 1.91
N ALA A 106 -0.11 -1.48 2.44
CA ALA A 106 -0.41 -0.26 1.68
C ALA A 106 0.81 0.29 0.95
N TRP A 107 1.99 0.32 1.58
CA TRP A 107 3.20 0.89 0.98
C TRP A 107 4.04 -0.11 0.19
N GLY A 108 3.95 -1.39 0.55
CA GLY A 108 4.84 -2.43 0.07
C GLY A 108 4.21 -3.44 -0.87
N GLY A 109 2.94 -3.33 -1.25
CA GLY A 109 2.33 -4.28 -2.20
C GLY A 109 2.81 -4.08 -3.66
N PRO A 110 2.17 -4.76 -4.64
CA PRO A 110 2.47 -4.56 -6.06
C PRO A 110 2.38 -3.08 -6.45
N SER A 111 3.13 -2.70 -7.49
CA SER A 111 3.21 -1.33 -7.97
C SER A 111 2.80 -1.27 -9.44
N ARG A 112 1.99 -0.26 -9.79
CA ARG A 112 1.59 0.04 -11.15
C ARG A 112 2.22 1.36 -11.59
N THR A 113 3.10 1.28 -12.58
CA THR A 113 3.89 2.41 -13.09
C THR A 113 3.61 2.62 -14.57
N GLY A 114 3.52 3.88 -15.01
CA GLY A 114 3.54 4.21 -16.43
C GLY A 114 4.95 4.08 -17.01
N ILE A 115 5.10 3.31 -18.08
CA ILE A 115 6.34 3.11 -18.81
C ILE A 115 6.29 3.98 -20.07
N ARG A 116 7.33 4.78 -20.31
CA ARG A 116 7.43 5.62 -21.51
C ARG A 116 7.49 4.76 -22.77
N ALA A 117 6.99 5.28 -23.88
CA ALA A 117 6.87 4.58 -25.16
C ALA A 117 8.16 3.90 -25.62
N GLU A 118 9.30 4.58 -25.47
CA GLU A 118 10.62 4.11 -25.91
C GLU A 118 11.10 2.90 -25.10
N LEU A 119 10.57 2.71 -23.89
CA LEU A 119 10.95 1.66 -22.97
C LEU A 119 10.06 0.42 -23.08
N VAL A 120 8.87 0.56 -23.65
CA VAL A 120 7.88 -0.54 -23.80
C VAL A 120 8.44 -1.75 -24.56
N PRO A 121 9.24 -1.59 -25.64
CA PRO A 121 9.79 -2.74 -26.37
C PRO A 121 10.69 -3.66 -25.54
N TYR A 122 11.30 -3.15 -24.46
CA TYR A 122 12.19 -3.92 -23.60
C TYR A 122 11.45 -4.70 -22.50
N ILE A 123 10.12 -4.57 -22.40
CA ILE A 123 9.35 -5.33 -21.43
C ILE A 123 9.21 -6.77 -21.92
N GLY A 124 9.66 -7.72 -21.10
CA GLY A 124 9.52 -9.15 -21.34
C GLY A 124 8.94 -9.89 -20.15
N ASP A 125 9.28 -11.17 -20.04
CA ASP A 125 8.87 -12.01 -18.93
C ASP A 125 9.85 -11.97 -17.75
N ARG A 126 9.57 -12.77 -16.71
CA ARG A 126 10.43 -12.88 -15.52
C ARG A 126 11.90 -13.20 -15.85
N GLN A 127 12.17 -14.02 -16.86
CA GLN A 127 13.54 -14.39 -17.22
C GLN A 127 14.23 -13.25 -17.97
N ASP A 128 13.52 -12.55 -18.85
CA ASP A 128 14.00 -11.33 -19.49
C ASP A 128 14.39 -10.27 -18.45
N TRP A 129 13.54 -10.05 -17.44
CA TRP A 129 13.84 -9.11 -16.35
C TRP A 129 15.10 -9.49 -15.55
N LYS A 130 15.33 -10.79 -15.30
CA LYS A 130 16.57 -11.25 -14.64
C LYS A 130 17.80 -11.00 -15.50
N THR A 131 17.69 -11.21 -16.80
CA THR A 131 18.76 -10.92 -17.77
C THR A 131 19.08 -9.42 -17.77
N LEU A 132 18.06 -8.56 -17.82
CA LEU A 132 18.23 -7.12 -17.70
C LEU A 132 18.92 -6.71 -16.39
N GLU A 133 18.51 -7.29 -15.25
CA GLU A 133 19.16 -7.02 -13.96
C GLU A 133 20.65 -7.44 -13.94
N ALA A 134 20.96 -8.61 -14.50
CA ALA A 134 22.34 -9.11 -14.58
C ALA A 134 23.21 -8.18 -15.44
N LEU A 135 22.72 -7.79 -16.62
CA LEU A 135 23.41 -6.87 -17.52
C LEU A 135 23.63 -5.50 -16.87
N ALA A 136 22.59 -4.92 -16.27
CA ALA A 136 22.68 -3.61 -15.64
C ALA A 136 23.63 -3.60 -14.42
N ARG A 137 23.76 -4.72 -13.70
CA ARG A 137 24.75 -4.89 -12.62
C ARG A 137 26.19 -4.95 -13.16
N VAL A 138 26.44 -5.73 -14.20
CA VAL A 138 27.78 -5.82 -14.83
C VAL A 138 28.23 -4.45 -15.33
N GLN A 139 27.30 -3.67 -15.88
CA GLN A 139 27.59 -2.31 -16.38
C GLN A 139 27.67 -1.24 -15.29
N GLY A 140 27.39 -1.56 -14.02
CA GLY A 140 27.35 -0.59 -12.92
C GLY A 140 26.26 0.48 -13.04
N LYS A 141 25.26 0.27 -13.91
CA LYS A 141 24.22 1.26 -14.24
C LYS A 141 22.94 1.14 -13.40
N ALA A 142 22.70 -0.02 -12.78
CA ALA A 142 21.59 -0.20 -11.84
C ALA A 142 22.01 0.19 -10.41
N ALA A 143 21.90 1.47 -10.08
CA ALA A 143 22.12 1.94 -8.71
C ALA A 143 21.00 1.45 -7.79
N ILE A 144 21.34 0.67 -6.77
CA ILE A 144 20.39 0.28 -5.72
C ILE A 144 20.16 1.50 -4.82
N ARG A 145 18.93 2.03 -4.81
CA ARG A 145 18.57 3.19 -3.99
C ARG A 145 18.50 2.81 -2.50
N SER A 146 18.61 3.79 -1.60
CA SER A 146 18.49 3.57 -0.14
C SER A 146 17.21 2.81 0.22
N ILE A 147 16.07 3.21 -0.36
CA ILE A 147 14.78 2.55 -0.15
C ILE A 147 14.74 1.08 -0.61
N GLU A 148 15.61 0.68 -1.53
CA GLU A 148 15.74 -0.68 -2.07
C GLU A 148 16.80 -1.50 -1.35
N ARG A 149 17.71 -0.80 -0.66
CA ARG A 149 18.72 -1.38 0.21
C ARG A 149 18.01 -2.19 1.28
N PHE A 150 18.49 -3.40 1.53
CA PHE A 150 17.89 -4.37 2.46
C PHE A 150 16.56 -5.00 2.02
N SER A 151 16.11 -4.79 0.78
CA SER A 151 15.01 -5.58 0.21
C SER A 151 15.26 -7.10 0.27
N ARG A 152 16.54 -7.51 0.19
CA ARG A 152 17.05 -8.88 0.40
C ARG A 152 17.10 -9.35 1.85
N MET A 153 17.04 -8.47 2.84
CA MET A 153 16.81 -8.86 4.24
C MET A 153 15.34 -9.25 4.41
N SER A 154 14.94 -10.30 3.71
CA SER A 154 13.67 -10.97 3.88
C SER A 154 13.90 -12.13 4.86
N PHE A 155 13.00 -12.27 5.83
CA PHE A 155 12.97 -13.43 6.73
C PHE A 155 12.66 -14.75 5.99
N THR A 156 12.30 -14.66 4.70
CA THR A 156 12.15 -15.80 3.79
C THR A 156 13.29 -15.84 2.76
N PRO A 157 13.96 -16.98 2.57
CA PRO A 157 15.06 -17.10 1.63
C PRO A 157 14.51 -17.12 0.20
N SER A 158 14.59 -15.99 -0.50
CA SER A 158 14.46 -15.99 -1.95
C SER A 158 15.58 -15.18 -2.58
N ARG A 159 16.64 -15.89 -2.95
CA ARG A 159 17.77 -15.35 -3.71
C ARG A 159 17.42 -15.06 -5.18
N SER A 160 16.15 -15.24 -5.58
CA SER A 160 15.72 -15.22 -6.99
C SER A 160 14.90 -14.00 -7.42
N PHE A 161 14.66 -13.04 -6.51
CA PHE A 161 13.89 -11.84 -6.83
C PHE A 161 14.78 -10.70 -7.35
N ILE A 162 14.24 -9.96 -8.32
CA ILE A 162 14.83 -8.75 -8.88
C ILE A 162 14.66 -7.60 -7.87
N ILE A 163 15.74 -6.94 -7.50
CA ILE A 163 15.72 -5.82 -6.54
C ILE A 163 15.54 -4.49 -7.24
N SER A 164 16.18 -4.36 -8.40
CA SER A 164 16.24 -3.13 -9.17
C SER A 164 14.83 -2.70 -9.59
N ASP A 165 14.64 -1.39 -9.73
CA ASP A 165 13.38 -0.85 -10.24
C ASP A 165 13.22 -1.17 -11.73
N PRO A 166 12.04 -1.60 -12.18
CA PRO A 166 11.81 -1.86 -13.61
C PRO A 166 12.13 -0.63 -14.47
N THR A 167 11.80 0.60 -14.07
CA THR A 167 12.10 1.79 -14.89
C THR A 167 13.60 2.01 -15.00
N ASP A 168 14.34 1.81 -13.90
CA ASP A 168 15.80 2.00 -13.90
C ASP A 168 16.48 0.91 -14.74
N LEU A 169 15.97 -0.33 -14.75
CA LEU A 169 16.46 -1.41 -15.61
C LEU A 169 16.22 -1.12 -17.10
N LEU A 170 15.00 -0.70 -17.45
CA LEU A 170 14.65 -0.38 -18.82
C LEU A 170 15.46 0.83 -19.33
N GLN A 171 15.62 1.88 -18.53
CA GLN A 171 16.44 3.05 -18.86
C GLN A 171 17.92 2.69 -19.03
N ALA A 172 18.47 1.83 -18.16
CA ALA A 172 19.84 1.36 -18.28
C ALA A 172 20.07 0.59 -19.58
N ARG A 173 19.08 -0.21 -20.02
CA ARG A 173 19.13 -0.94 -21.29
C ARG A 173 19.01 -0.01 -22.49
N GLU A 174 18.03 0.90 -22.49
CA GLU A 174 17.87 1.92 -23.53
C GLU A 174 19.17 2.70 -23.75
N ALA A 175 19.80 3.16 -22.67
CA ALA A 175 21.07 3.87 -22.74
C ALA A 175 22.26 2.99 -23.19
N ALA A 176 22.17 1.67 -23.08
CA ALA A 176 23.17 0.76 -23.65
C ALA A 176 22.95 0.57 -25.16
N ASP A 177 21.70 0.42 -25.61
CA ASP A 177 21.36 0.20 -27.02
C ASP A 177 21.69 1.40 -27.89
N GLN A 178 21.47 2.61 -27.37
CA GLN A 178 21.88 3.86 -28.01
C GLN A 178 23.40 3.94 -28.22
N LYS A 179 24.20 3.21 -27.42
CA LYS A 179 25.66 3.20 -27.51
C LYS A 179 26.18 2.09 -28.41
N ASP A 180 25.59 0.90 -28.31
CA ASP A 180 26.11 -0.32 -28.94
C ASP A 180 25.46 -0.63 -30.30
N SER A 181 24.55 0.23 -30.78
CA SER A 181 23.80 0.13 -32.06
C SER A 181 23.06 -1.21 -32.27
N THR A 182 22.93 -2.02 -31.21
CA THR A 182 22.29 -3.33 -31.21
C THR A 182 21.13 -3.29 -30.23
N LEU A 183 19.92 -3.36 -30.77
CA LEU A 183 18.70 -3.38 -29.96
C LEU A 183 18.63 -4.72 -29.22
N TRP A 184 18.54 -4.68 -27.89
CA TRP A 184 18.19 -5.86 -27.12
C TRP A 184 16.70 -6.12 -27.24
N ILE A 185 16.35 -7.35 -27.59
CA ILE A 185 14.99 -7.80 -27.77
C ILE A 185 14.70 -8.84 -26.69
N PRO A 186 13.58 -8.73 -25.96
CA PRO A 186 13.11 -9.77 -25.06
C PRO A 186 13.06 -11.13 -25.77
N GLN A 187 13.48 -12.20 -25.08
CA GLN A 187 13.41 -13.56 -25.64
C GLN A 187 11.97 -14.07 -25.66
N SER A 188 11.17 -13.59 -24.71
CA SER A 188 9.75 -13.93 -24.59
C SER A 188 8.90 -12.98 -25.40
N ASN A 189 7.94 -13.53 -26.15
CA ASN A 189 6.87 -12.72 -26.75
C ASN A 189 5.84 -12.26 -25.68
N THR A 190 5.93 -12.77 -24.45
CA THR A 190 5.00 -12.42 -23.38
C THR A 190 5.47 -11.18 -22.62
N ARG A 191 4.59 -10.18 -22.52
CA ARG A 191 4.83 -8.93 -21.77
C ARG A 191 4.14 -9.02 -20.41
N GLN A 192 4.74 -9.74 -19.47
CA GLN A 192 4.13 -10.01 -18.17
C GLN A 192 3.86 -8.72 -17.38
N GLY A 193 2.65 -8.57 -16.86
CA GLY A 193 2.27 -7.42 -16.04
C GLY A 193 1.85 -6.17 -16.82
N VAL A 194 1.89 -6.18 -18.15
CA VAL A 194 1.51 -5.02 -18.98
C VAL A 194 0.01 -5.03 -19.25
N PHE A 195 -0.65 -3.89 -19.03
CA PHE A 195 -2.04 -3.70 -19.41
C PHE A 195 -2.16 -3.50 -20.93
N GLN A 196 -3.16 -4.13 -21.52
CA GLN A 196 -3.54 -3.98 -22.92
C GLN A 196 -4.43 -2.74 -23.14
N PRO A 197 -4.42 -2.17 -24.35
CA PRO A 197 -3.60 -2.57 -25.49
C PRO A 197 -2.17 -1.99 -25.40
N VAL A 198 -1.19 -2.68 -25.99
CA VAL A 198 0.15 -2.12 -26.16
C VAL A 198 0.31 -1.53 -27.56
N ILE A 199 0.20 -0.20 -27.65
CA ILE A 199 0.28 0.54 -28.91
C ILE A 199 1.73 0.99 -29.17
N ALA A 200 2.20 0.83 -30.41
CA ALA A 200 3.55 1.22 -30.79
C ALA A 200 3.73 2.74 -30.69
N GLY A 201 4.78 3.20 -30.01
CA GLY A 201 5.04 4.62 -29.81
C GLY A 201 4.22 5.26 -28.67
N GLU A 202 3.44 4.49 -27.94
CA GLU A 202 2.66 4.98 -26.79
C GLU A 202 3.14 4.43 -25.45
N PRO A 203 2.96 5.17 -24.35
CA PRO A 203 3.28 4.68 -23.01
C PRO A 203 2.34 3.54 -22.61
N ALA A 204 2.86 2.57 -21.85
CA ALA A 204 2.10 1.44 -21.34
C ALA A 204 2.03 1.45 -19.81
N SER A 205 0.98 0.88 -19.23
CA SER A 205 0.92 0.66 -17.78
C SER A 205 1.49 -0.71 -17.44
N LEU A 206 2.40 -0.77 -16.46
CA LEU A 206 3.05 -1.99 -15.98
C LEU A 206 2.71 -2.22 -14.50
N LEU A 207 2.01 -3.31 -14.20
CA LEU A 207 1.83 -3.86 -12.86
C LEU A 207 2.96 -4.83 -12.53
N TRP A 208 3.88 -4.41 -11.66
CA TRP A 208 5.04 -5.19 -11.25
C TRP A 208 5.05 -5.48 -9.75
N GLY A 209 5.75 -6.56 -9.37
CA GLY A 209 5.76 -7.09 -8.01
C GLY A 209 6.24 -8.54 -7.99
N GLN A 210 5.95 -9.26 -6.91
CA GLN A 210 6.41 -10.65 -6.76
C GLN A 210 5.85 -11.59 -7.82
N HIS A 211 4.65 -11.31 -8.36
CA HIS A 211 4.01 -12.10 -9.41
C HIS A 211 4.78 -12.10 -10.74
N VAL A 212 5.52 -11.01 -11.03
CA VAL A 212 6.43 -10.91 -12.19
C VAL A 212 7.91 -11.10 -11.81
N GLY A 213 8.19 -11.46 -10.56
CA GLY A 213 9.55 -11.77 -10.08
C GLY A 213 10.32 -10.63 -9.41
N PHE A 214 9.71 -9.46 -9.21
CA PHE A 214 10.32 -8.34 -8.49
C PHE A 214 10.13 -8.48 -6.97
N GLN A 215 11.14 -8.07 -6.22
CA GLN A 215 11.11 -8.10 -4.76
C GLN A 215 10.10 -7.10 -4.22
N ARG A 216 9.29 -7.54 -3.26
CA ARG A 216 8.40 -6.69 -2.49
C ARG A 216 9.20 -5.60 -1.73
N ARG A 217 8.87 -4.33 -1.97
CA ARG A 217 9.59 -3.16 -1.40
C ARG A 217 8.63 -1.98 -1.22
N CYS A 218 9.02 -1.03 -0.38
CA CYS A 218 8.27 0.21 -0.19
C CYS A 218 8.26 1.05 -1.48
N SER A 219 7.10 1.63 -1.81
CA SER A 219 6.99 2.59 -2.91
C SER A 219 7.91 3.80 -2.68
N ARG A 220 8.55 4.26 -3.76
CA ARG A 220 9.37 5.48 -3.79
C ARG A 220 8.57 6.72 -3.41
N GLY A 221 7.24 6.72 -3.58
CA GLY A 221 6.38 7.84 -3.18
C GLY A 221 6.35 8.11 -1.67
N ILE A 222 6.97 7.27 -0.83
CA ILE A 222 7.04 7.52 0.61
C ILE A 222 7.84 8.79 0.94
N ILE A 223 8.84 9.12 0.10
CA ILE A 223 9.69 10.30 0.30
C ILE A 223 8.93 11.62 0.13
N SER A 224 7.79 11.59 -0.57
CA SER A 224 6.94 12.78 -0.78
C SER A 224 5.88 12.96 0.30
N VAL A 225 5.79 12.07 1.29
CA VAL A 225 4.80 12.13 2.38
C VAL A 225 5.45 12.70 3.64
N PRO A 226 4.78 13.64 4.34
CA PRO A 226 5.30 14.19 5.58
C PRO A 226 5.55 13.14 6.66
N ARG A 227 6.67 13.28 7.38
CA ARG A 227 7.11 12.32 8.40
C ARG A 227 6.09 12.07 9.51
N ASN A 228 5.27 13.08 9.88
CA ASN A 228 4.22 12.90 10.89
C ASN A 228 3.17 11.86 10.45
N LEU A 229 2.86 11.77 9.15
CA LEU A 229 1.97 10.75 8.60
C LEU A 229 2.63 9.36 8.49
N LEU A 230 3.96 9.30 8.60
CA LEU A 230 4.73 8.04 8.56
C LEU A 230 5.06 7.50 9.95
N SER A 231 4.68 8.20 11.01
CA SER A 231 4.86 7.74 12.39
C SER A 231 4.03 6.48 12.71
N GLN A 232 4.30 5.84 13.86
CA GLN A 232 3.53 4.68 14.32
C GLN A 232 2.07 5.02 14.70
N GLN A 233 1.80 6.29 14.98
CA GLN A 233 0.49 6.84 15.33
C GLN A 233 0.30 8.15 14.56
N PRO A 234 0.04 8.07 13.24
CA PRO A 234 -0.04 9.25 12.40
C PRO A 234 -1.18 10.14 12.86
N ARG A 235 -0.86 11.42 13.03
CA ARG A 235 -1.83 12.46 13.40
C ARG A 235 -1.62 13.70 12.54
N LEU A 236 -2.73 14.37 12.23
CA LEU A 236 -2.71 15.71 11.68
C LEU A 236 -2.28 16.72 12.77
N PRO A 237 -1.85 17.94 12.40
CA PRO A 237 -1.42 18.97 13.37
C PRO A 237 -2.47 19.30 14.44
N ASN A 238 -3.75 19.12 14.14
CA ASN A 238 -4.87 19.32 15.08
C ASN A 238 -5.17 18.08 15.95
N GLY A 239 -4.33 17.05 15.93
CA GLY A 239 -4.46 15.85 16.75
C GLY A 239 -5.40 14.78 16.20
N VAL A 240 -6.04 15.02 15.04
CA VAL A 240 -6.92 14.06 14.36
C VAL A 240 -6.12 12.85 13.89
N ASP A 241 -6.68 11.65 14.07
CA ASP A 241 -6.13 10.40 13.57
C ASP A 241 -5.98 10.41 12.05
N ALA A 242 -4.76 10.18 11.56
CA ALA A 242 -4.41 10.21 10.16
C ALA A 242 -4.01 8.83 9.61
N ARG A 243 -4.38 7.73 10.30
CA ARG A 243 -4.09 6.36 9.83
C ARG A 243 -4.66 6.07 8.46
N GLY A 244 -5.93 6.41 8.21
CA GLY A 244 -6.55 6.23 6.88
C GLY A 244 -5.83 7.01 5.78
N LEU A 245 -5.39 8.24 6.07
CA LEU A 245 -4.61 9.07 5.14
C LEU A 245 -3.24 8.47 4.83
N CYS A 246 -2.53 7.93 5.83
CA CYS A 246 -1.26 7.22 5.66
C CYS A 246 -1.42 6.00 4.74
N LEU A 247 -2.45 5.18 4.96
CA LEU A 247 -2.73 3.99 4.16
C LEU A 247 -3.12 4.36 2.72
N ALA A 248 -4.04 5.32 2.54
CA ALA A 248 -4.43 5.82 1.23
C ALA A 248 -3.22 6.35 0.44
N SER A 249 -2.35 7.12 1.10
CA SER A 249 -1.14 7.65 0.46
C SER A 249 -0.21 6.54 -0.03
N GLY A 250 -0.04 5.47 0.75
CA GLY A 250 0.75 4.31 0.32
C GLY A 250 0.16 3.58 -0.90
N ILE A 251 -1.15 3.33 -0.88
CA ILE A 251 -1.88 2.68 -1.98
C ILE A 251 -1.77 3.50 -3.27
N LEU A 252 -2.03 4.81 -3.18
CA LEU A 252 -2.02 5.71 -4.34
C LEU A 252 -0.60 5.97 -4.86
N ALA A 253 0.39 6.04 -3.97
CA ALA A 253 1.79 6.17 -4.34
C ALA A 253 2.29 5.02 -5.21
N ARG A 254 1.71 3.82 -5.07
CA ARG A 254 2.05 2.64 -5.88
C ARG A 254 1.04 2.33 -6.99
N ASN A 255 -0.03 3.10 -7.16
CA ASN A 255 -1.10 2.78 -8.12
C ASN A 255 -1.35 3.87 -9.16
N LYS A 256 -0.35 4.66 -9.55
CA LYS A 256 -0.56 5.85 -10.40
C LYS A 256 -0.99 5.52 -11.83
N GLY A 257 -0.45 4.45 -12.43
CA GLY A 257 -0.75 4.10 -13.82
C GLY A 257 -0.34 5.19 -14.82
N ILE A 258 -1.09 5.31 -15.92
CA ILE A 258 -0.95 6.34 -16.96
C ILE A 258 -2.08 7.39 -16.85
N ASN A 259 -1.85 8.63 -17.28
CA ASN A 259 -2.90 9.66 -17.42
C ASN A 259 -3.91 9.78 -16.24
N PRO A 260 -3.47 10.16 -15.02
CA PRO A 260 -4.35 10.16 -13.84
C PRO A 260 -5.48 11.20 -13.88
N THR A 261 -5.43 12.15 -14.82
CA THR A 261 -6.47 13.17 -15.00
C THR A 261 -7.69 12.65 -15.74
N SER A 262 -7.62 11.48 -16.40
CA SER A 262 -8.74 10.91 -17.17
C SER A 262 -9.69 10.04 -16.35
N PHE A 263 -9.37 9.77 -15.08
CA PHE A 263 -10.20 8.94 -14.21
C PHE A 263 -11.59 9.52 -14.02
N ILE A 264 -12.55 8.63 -13.79
CA ILE A 264 -13.95 9.00 -13.53
C ILE A 264 -14.20 8.93 -12.03
N CYS A 265 -14.71 10.03 -11.47
CA CYS A 265 -15.22 10.10 -10.10
C CYS A 265 -16.21 11.26 -9.98
N ASN A 266 -17.50 10.93 -9.95
CA ASN A 266 -18.62 11.85 -9.88
C ASN A 266 -18.94 12.31 -8.44
N LEU A 267 -18.11 11.93 -7.46
CA LEU A 267 -18.29 12.32 -6.06
C LEU A 267 -18.11 13.83 -5.81
N GLN A 268 -17.73 14.63 -6.81
CA GLN A 268 -17.77 16.09 -6.69
C GLN A 268 -19.18 16.66 -6.93
N THR A 269 -20.06 15.88 -7.55
CA THR A 269 -21.42 16.30 -7.90
C THR A 269 -22.34 16.32 -6.68
N LYS A 270 -23.21 17.33 -6.64
CA LYS A 270 -24.15 17.53 -5.53
C LYS A 270 -24.99 16.28 -5.27
N GLY A 271 -24.95 15.78 -4.04
CA GLY A 271 -25.74 14.61 -3.60
C GLY A 271 -25.08 13.25 -3.86
N MET A 272 -24.06 13.17 -4.71
CA MET A 272 -23.39 11.89 -5.03
C MET A 272 -22.59 11.36 -3.84
N ILE A 273 -21.86 12.22 -3.11
CA ILE A 273 -21.19 11.85 -1.86
C ILE A 273 -22.17 11.22 -0.87
N ARG A 274 -23.32 11.86 -0.68
CA ARG A 274 -24.33 11.37 0.27
C ARG A 274 -24.85 9.99 -0.15
N THR A 275 -25.14 9.83 -1.43
CA THR A 275 -25.58 8.55 -2.00
C THR A 275 -24.51 7.47 -1.81
N PHE A 276 -23.24 7.79 -2.06
CA PHE A 276 -22.11 6.89 -1.85
C PHE A 276 -21.94 6.50 -0.38
N GLU A 277 -22.05 7.46 0.54
CA GLU A 277 -21.96 7.22 1.97
C GLU A 277 -23.09 6.32 2.48
N GLU A 278 -24.34 6.66 2.17
CA GLU A 278 -25.55 5.97 2.70
C GLU A 278 -25.69 4.53 2.18
N ASN A 279 -25.09 4.21 1.03
CA ASN A 279 -25.09 2.87 0.46
C ASN A 279 -23.85 2.04 0.82
N SER A 280 -22.88 2.63 1.51
CA SER A 280 -21.69 1.93 2.01
C SER A 280 -22.06 0.93 3.11
N VAL A 281 -21.34 -0.19 3.18
CA VAL A 281 -21.49 -1.14 4.31
C VAL A 281 -20.97 -0.55 5.63
N PHE A 282 -20.18 0.52 5.55
CA PHE A 282 -19.67 1.25 6.72
C PHE A 282 -20.57 2.42 7.13
N TRP A 283 -21.79 2.54 6.58
CA TRP A 283 -22.75 3.54 7.04
C TRP A 283 -23.26 3.21 8.46
N PRO A 284 -23.36 4.20 9.38
CA PRO A 284 -23.03 5.62 9.22
C PRO A 284 -21.52 5.87 9.20
N ARG A 285 -21.07 6.81 8.35
CA ARG A 285 -19.64 7.15 8.13
C ARG A 285 -19.15 8.25 9.09
N PRO A 286 -18.51 7.95 10.25
CA PRO A 286 -18.16 8.99 11.22
C PRO A 286 -17.04 9.91 10.70
N ALA A 287 -16.10 9.37 9.91
CA ALA A 287 -15.01 10.15 9.34
C ALA A 287 -15.48 11.20 8.31
N LYS A 288 -16.75 11.21 7.85
CA LYS A 288 -17.25 12.26 6.95
C LYS A 288 -17.05 13.68 7.49
N THR A 289 -17.03 13.83 8.82
CA THR A 289 -16.73 15.09 9.50
C THR A 289 -15.28 15.57 9.28
N LEU A 290 -14.39 14.65 8.92
CA LEU A 290 -12.97 14.90 8.61
C LEU A 290 -12.74 15.21 7.13
N ARG A 291 -13.76 15.15 6.27
CA ARG A 291 -13.60 15.30 4.81
C ARG A 291 -12.86 16.57 4.42
N SER A 292 -13.22 17.72 4.98
CA SER A 292 -12.57 19.00 4.66
C SER A 292 -11.09 19.01 5.05
N LEU A 293 -10.74 18.38 6.17
CA LEU A 293 -9.37 18.23 6.64
C LEU A 293 -8.59 17.30 5.70
N PHE A 294 -9.12 16.12 5.42
CA PHE A 294 -8.45 15.14 4.54
C PHE A 294 -8.32 15.67 3.12
N HIS A 295 -9.34 16.37 2.60
CA HIS A 295 -9.28 17.00 1.30
C HIS A 295 -8.16 18.03 1.20
N ARG A 296 -7.99 18.87 2.23
CA ARG A 296 -6.88 19.84 2.28
C ARG A 296 -5.52 19.17 2.20
N GLU A 297 -5.32 18.09 2.97
CA GLU A 297 -4.07 17.32 2.95
C GLU A 297 -3.85 16.63 1.60
N CYS A 298 -4.88 15.95 1.06
CA CYS A 298 -4.81 15.31 -0.25
C CYS A 298 -4.54 16.30 -1.38
N LYS A 299 -5.12 17.51 -1.32
CA LYS A 299 -4.85 18.58 -2.29
C LYS A 299 -3.39 19.03 -2.23
N HIS A 300 -2.82 19.14 -1.03
CA HIS A 300 -1.41 19.46 -0.86
C HIS A 300 -0.49 18.41 -1.51
N TYR A 301 -0.80 17.10 -1.38
CA TYR A 301 0.07 16.03 -1.92
C TYR A 301 -0.21 15.67 -3.39
N PHE A 302 -1.44 15.81 -3.86
CA PHE A 302 -1.89 15.26 -5.14
C PHE A 302 -2.49 16.28 -6.11
N SER A 303 -2.44 17.58 -5.82
CA SER A 303 -2.98 18.63 -6.72
C SER A 303 -2.45 18.55 -8.16
N GLY A 304 -1.19 18.15 -8.36
CA GLY A 304 -0.61 17.95 -9.69
C GLY A 304 -1.21 16.79 -10.51
N LEU A 305 -2.07 15.97 -9.91
CA LEU A 305 -2.74 14.83 -10.57
C LEU A 305 -4.21 15.11 -10.94
N GLY A 306 -4.70 16.33 -10.65
CA GLY A 306 -6.07 16.77 -10.94
C GLY A 306 -7.05 16.61 -9.77
N ASP A 307 -8.10 17.42 -9.78
CA ASP A 307 -9.08 17.48 -8.69
C ASP A 307 -9.84 16.16 -8.49
N VAL A 308 -10.09 15.43 -9.59
CA VAL A 308 -10.68 14.09 -9.54
C VAL A 308 -9.83 13.14 -8.72
N PHE A 309 -8.50 13.14 -8.94
CA PHE A 309 -7.58 12.32 -8.16
C PHE A 309 -7.56 12.73 -6.69
N VAL A 310 -7.63 14.04 -6.40
CA VAL A 310 -7.73 14.54 -5.02
C VAL A 310 -9.02 14.04 -4.34
N THR A 311 -10.15 14.03 -5.04
CA THR A 311 -11.41 13.48 -4.52
C THR A 311 -11.30 11.98 -4.26
N ILE A 312 -10.75 11.20 -5.20
CA ILE A 312 -10.50 9.77 -5.02
C ILE A 312 -9.61 9.53 -3.79
N ALA A 313 -8.54 10.31 -3.65
CA ALA A 313 -7.62 10.19 -2.53
C ALA A 313 -8.29 10.51 -1.19
N THR A 314 -9.11 11.55 -1.17
CA THR A 314 -9.89 11.96 0.01
C THR A 314 -10.84 10.84 0.42
N GLU A 315 -11.65 10.32 -0.50
CA GLU A 315 -12.66 9.33 -0.18
C GLU A 315 -12.06 7.97 0.15
N LEU A 316 -10.93 7.59 -0.46
CA LEU A 316 -10.16 6.42 -0.04
C LEU A 316 -9.66 6.56 1.39
N ALA A 317 -9.09 7.71 1.76
CA ALA A 317 -8.59 7.96 3.11
C ALA A 317 -9.72 7.91 4.15
N LEU A 318 -10.90 8.46 3.82
CA LEU A 318 -12.08 8.38 4.67
C LEU A 318 -12.59 6.95 4.81
N LEU A 319 -12.69 6.19 3.71
CA LEU A 319 -13.07 4.77 3.74
C LEU A 319 -12.15 3.94 4.61
N LEU A 320 -10.84 4.16 4.51
CA LEU A 320 -9.85 3.43 5.31
C LEU A 320 -9.85 3.83 6.79
N THR A 321 -10.37 5.02 7.13
CA THR A 321 -10.60 5.42 8.53
C THR A 321 -11.86 4.77 9.10
N ASP A 322 -12.91 4.60 8.29
CA ASP A 322 -14.18 4.03 8.72
C ASP A 322 -14.20 2.49 8.71
N ALA A 323 -13.42 1.86 7.83
CA ALA A 323 -13.37 0.41 7.69
C ALA A 323 -12.64 -0.27 8.87
N PRO A 324 -13.18 -1.38 9.42
CA PRO A 324 -12.46 -2.22 10.37
C PRO A 324 -11.13 -2.70 9.80
N LEU A 325 -10.09 -2.81 10.64
CA LEU A 325 -8.74 -3.11 10.17
C LEU A 325 -8.63 -4.49 9.51
N GLU A 326 -9.45 -5.46 9.94
CA GLU A 326 -9.53 -6.80 9.37
C GLU A 326 -10.14 -6.79 7.96
N VAL A 327 -11.11 -5.90 7.71
CA VAL A 327 -11.74 -5.70 6.40
C VAL A 327 -10.72 -5.10 5.43
N VAL A 328 -9.98 -4.06 5.87
CA VAL A 328 -8.90 -3.46 5.07
C VAL A 328 -7.80 -4.48 4.79
N GLU A 329 -7.49 -5.34 5.77
CA GLU A 329 -6.48 -6.38 5.62
C GLU A 329 -6.85 -7.38 4.52
N ASP A 330 -8.06 -7.94 4.59
CA ASP A 330 -8.57 -8.90 3.61
C ASP A 330 -8.66 -8.29 2.21
N TRP A 331 -9.10 -7.03 2.11
CA TRP A 331 -9.17 -6.28 0.86
C TRP A 331 -7.79 -6.10 0.20
N LEU A 332 -6.76 -5.73 0.98
CA LEU A 332 -5.37 -5.61 0.49
C LEU A 332 -4.72 -6.96 0.17
N ASP A 333 -5.05 -8.02 0.90
CA ASP A 333 -4.54 -9.36 0.61
C ASP A 333 -5.10 -9.92 -0.70
N ALA A 334 -6.36 -9.57 -1.01
CA ALA A 334 -7.01 -9.85 -2.27
C ALA A 334 -6.57 -8.91 -3.42
N ARG A 335 -5.67 -7.95 -3.15
CA ARG A 335 -5.15 -6.97 -4.11
C ARG A 335 -6.22 -6.11 -4.77
N LEU A 336 -7.33 -5.90 -4.06
CA LEU A 336 -8.48 -5.18 -4.57
C LEU A 336 -8.24 -3.66 -4.64
N GLU A 337 -7.03 -3.18 -4.35
CA GLU A 337 -6.62 -1.80 -4.59
C GLU A 337 -6.17 -1.53 -6.04
N HIS A 338 -5.78 -2.56 -6.79
CA HIS A 338 -5.27 -2.42 -8.15
C HIS A 338 -6.36 -2.64 -9.21
N GLN A 339 -6.17 -2.04 -10.38
CA GLN A 339 -6.94 -2.41 -11.56
C GLN A 339 -6.74 -3.89 -11.86
N ASP A 340 -7.82 -4.57 -12.24
CA ASP A 340 -7.77 -5.97 -12.63
C ASP A 340 -7.03 -6.15 -13.97
N LEU A 341 -5.79 -6.63 -13.89
CA LEU A 341 -4.96 -6.94 -15.04
C LEU A 341 -5.49 -8.14 -15.85
N GLU A 342 -6.07 -9.13 -15.15
CA GLU A 342 -6.59 -10.33 -15.80
C GLU A 342 -7.80 -9.96 -16.66
N LEU A 343 -8.74 -9.17 -16.11
CA LEU A 343 -9.87 -8.66 -16.86
C LEU A 343 -9.46 -7.85 -18.09
N ASN A 344 -8.50 -6.93 -17.93
CA ASN A 344 -8.06 -6.08 -19.03
C ASN A 344 -7.45 -6.91 -20.19
N ASN A 345 -6.67 -7.95 -19.86
CA ASN A 345 -6.09 -8.85 -20.85
C ASN A 345 -7.14 -9.77 -21.50
N GLU A 346 -8.10 -10.25 -20.70
CA GLU A 346 -9.23 -11.07 -21.17
C GLU A 346 -10.13 -10.26 -22.12
N ALA A 347 -10.50 -9.04 -21.75
CA ALA A 347 -11.26 -8.12 -22.60
C ALA A 347 -10.57 -7.90 -23.94
N HIS A 348 -9.25 -7.67 -23.92
CA HIS A 348 -8.47 -7.53 -25.16
C HIS A 348 -8.48 -8.82 -26.01
N ALA A 349 -8.32 -9.99 -25.38
CA ALA A 349 -8.39 -11.28 -26.07
C ALA A 349 -9.76 -11.57 -26.68
N LEU A 350 -10.84 -11.07 -26.07
CA LEU A 350 -12.21 -11.11 -26.58
C LEU A 350 -12.51 -10.05 -27.65
N GLY A 351 -11.52 -9.26 -28.06
CA GLY A 351 -11.64 -8.29 -29.15
C GLY A 351 -12.06 -6.88 -28.73
N ALA A 352 -11.88 -6.50 -27.46
CA ALA A 352 -12.08 -5.12 -27.02
C ALA A 352 -11.22 -4.14 -27.81
N ARG A 353 -11.85 -3.06 -28.27
CA ARG A 353 -11.16 -1.96 -28.97
C ARG A 353 -10.37 -1.10 -27.97
N VAL A 354 -9.45 -0.30 -28.49
CA VAL A 354 -8.59 0.57 -27.68
C VAL A 354 -9.42 1.51 -26.81
N GLU A 355 -10.46 2.12 -27.39
CA GLU A 355 -11.33 3.07 -26.69
C GLU A 355 -12.13 2.39 -25.58
N GLU A 356 -12.52 1.13 -25.79
CA GLU A 356 -13.26 0.33 -24.79
C GLU A 356 -12.35 -0.04 -23.61
N LEU A 357 -11.11 -0.42 -23.86
CA LEU A 357 -10.10 -0.67 -22.83
C LEU A 357 -9.72 0.61 -22.08
N GLU A 358 -9.71 1.76 -22.76
CA GLU A 358 -9.52 3.06 -22.12
C GLU A 358 -10.68 3.39 -21.17
N LEU A 359 -11.94 3.09 -21.53
CA LEU A 359 -13.08 3.27 -20.62
C LEU A 359 -12.98 2.38 -19.37
N LEU A 360 -12.57 1.11 -19.55
CA LEU A 360 -12.29 0.21 -18.43
C LEU A 360 -11.19 0.77 -17.52
N TYR A 361 -10.12 1.31 -18.12
CA TYR A 361 -9.06 1.98 -17.40
C TYR A 361 -9.60 3.17 -16.59
N ARG A 362 -10.37 4.07 -17.22
CA ARG A 362 -10.88 5.29 -16.55
C ARG A 362 -11.78 4.99 -15.34
N GLY A 363 -12.48 3.86 -15.34
CA GLY A 363 -13.33 3.40 -14.24
C GLY A 363 -12.61 2.75 -13.05
N HIS A 364 -11.33 2.37 -13.19
CA HIS A 364 -10.69 1.45 -12.24
C HIS A 364 -10.58 2.02 -10.80
N TYR A 365 -10.44 3.34 -10.64
CA TYR A 365 -10.41 3.99 -9.33
C TYR A 365 -11.80 4.04 -8.69
N GLY A 366 -12.84 4.17 -9.53
CA GLY A 366 -14.21 3.99 -9.11
C GLY A 366 -14.45 2.58 -8.57
N ALA A 367 -14.06 1.56 -9.33
CA ALA A 367 -14.16 0.16 -8.90
C ALA A 367 -13.38 -0.12 -7.60
N MET A 368 -12.23 0.54 -7.40
CA MET A 368 -11.48 0.47 -6.15
C MET A 368 -12.30 1.01 -4.97
N LEU A 369 -12.87 2.20 -5.08
CA LEU A 369 -13.66 2.81 -4.02
C LEU A 369 -14.96 2.04 -3.75
N VAL A 370 -15.66 1.58 -4.80
CA VAL A 370 -16.87 0.74 -4.64
C VAL A 370 -16.51 -0.57 -3.96
N SER A 371 -15.45 -1.27 -4.40
CA SER A 371 -15.05 -2.55 -3.82
C SER A 371 -14.79 -2.43 -2.32
N LEU A 372 -14.06 -1.40 -1.88
CA LEU A 372 -13.82 -1.17 -0.46
C LEU A 372 -15.11 -0.80 0.28
N SER A 373 -15.92 0.09 -0.30
CA SER A 373 -17.19 0.56 0.29
C SER A 373 -18.25 -0.55 0.45
N ALA A 374 -18.16 -1.60 -0.36
CA ALA A 374 -19.01 -2.78 -0.30
C ALA A 374 -18.34 -4.00 0.38
N HIS A 375 -17.05 -3.89 0.77
CA HIS A 375 -16.24 -5.05 1.17
C HIS A 375 -16.74 -5.69 2.45
N ARG A 376 -16.80 -7.03 2.43
CA ARG A 376 -17.01 -7.87 3.62
C ARG A 376 -15.91 -8.91 3.64
N VAL A 377 -15.42 -9.25 4.82
CA VAL A 377 -14.34 -10.25 4.97
C VAL A 377 -14.72 -11.53 4.22
N GLY A 378 -13.84 -11.97 3.32
CA GLY A 378 -14.03 -13.16 2.48
C GLY A 378 -14.66 -12.89 1.12
N VAL A 379 -15.25 -11.71 0.88
CA VAL A 379 -15.83 -11.32 -0.42
C VAL A 379 -14.75 -10.64 -1.26
N ARG A 380 -13.94 -11.44 -1.96
CA ARG A 380 -12.73 -10.98 -2.66
C ARG A 380 -12.97 -10.67 -4.14
N ILE A 381 -13.87 -9.74 -4.44
CA ILE A 381 -14.26 -9.37 -5.81
C ILE A 381 -14.26 -7.85 -6.01
N ARG A 382 -13.88 -7.40 -7.23
CA ARG A 382 -14.00 -6.00 -7.65
C ARG A 382 -15.18 -5.85 -8.61
N PRO A 383 -15.97 -4.77 -8.51
CA PRO A 383 -17.10 -4.49 -9.41
C PRO A 383 -16.62 -3.84 -10.72
N GLU A 384 -15.63 -4.42 -11.39
CA GLU A 384 -15.01 -3.79 -12.58
C GLU A 384 -16.01 -3.71 -13.74
N MET A 385 -16.75 -4.78 -14.00
CA MET A 385 -17.72 -4.79 -15.11
C MET A 385 -18.94 -3.92 -14.79
N LEU A 386 -19.42 -3.94 -13.55
CA LEU A 386 -20.51 -3.05 -13.13
C LEU A 386 -20.14 -1.56 -13.28
N VAL A 387 -18.90 -1.20 -12.93
CA VAL A 387 -18.40 0.18 -13.11
C VAL A 387 -18.17 0.49 -14.59
N TYR A 388 -17.63 -0.44 -15.37
CA TYR A 388 -17.45 -0.29 -16.81
C TYR A 388 -18.78 0.04 -17.52
N ASP A 389 -19.84 -0.72 -17.24
CA ASP A 389 -21.16 -0.49 -17.81
C ASP A 389 -21.70 0.91 -17.50
N ALA A 390 -21.50 1.36 -16.26
CA ALA A 390 -21.90 2.71 -15.84
C ALA A 390 -21.08 3.77 -16.57
N VAL A 391 -19.76 3.55 -16.75
CA VAL A 391 -18.87 4.46 -17.48
C VAL A 391 -19.30 4.58 -18.94
N CYS A 392 -19.56 3.47 -19.62
CA CYS A 392 -20.06 3.48 -20.99
C CYS A 392 -21.36 4.28 -21.10
N LYS A 393 -22.31 4.08 -20.17
CA LYS A 393 -23.57 4.83 -20.13
C LYS A 393 -23.35 6.33 -19.91
N SER A 394 -22.46 6.73 -19.00
CA SER A 394 -22.25 8.14 -18.68
C SER A 394 -21.61 8.93 -19.82
N VAL A 395 -20.80 8.27 -20.67
CA VAL A 395 -20.19 8.90 -21.85
C VAL A 395 -20.98 8.64 -23.15
N GLY A 396 -22.12 7.95 -23.08
CA GLY A 396 -22.92 7.60 -24.26
C GLY A 396 -22.24 6.60 -25.22
N ALA A 397 -21.29 5.80 -24.73
CA ALA A 397 -20.59 4.78 -25.51
C ALA A 397 -21.29 3.41 -25.42
N ASN A 398 -21.13 2.60 -26.47
CA ASN A 398 -21.51 1.19 -26.44
C ASN A 398 -20.44 0.38 -25.70
N ALA A 399 -20.84 -0.55 -24.84
CA ALA A 399 -19.97 -1.46 -24.08
C ALA A 399 -19.18 -2.44 -24.96
N GLY A 400 -19.52 -2.56 -26.24
CA GLY A 400 -18.83 -3.43 -27.18
C GLY A 400 -19.27 -4.89 -27.09
N ALA A 401 -18.96 -5.67 -28.12
CA ALA A 401 -19.38 -7.07 -28.21
C ALA A 401 -18.72 -7.95 -27.14
N TRP A 402 -17.47 -7.67 -26.78
CA TRP A 402 -16.72 -8.42 -25.77
C TRP A 402 -17.37 -8.36 -24.38
N ALA A 403 -17.91 -7.19 -23.99
CA ALA A 403 -18.57 -7.00 -22.69
C ALA A 403 -19.93 -7.72 -22.59
N SER A 404 -20.51 -8.06 -23.75
CA SER A 404 -21.75 -8.83 -23.88
C SER A 404 -21.50 -10.33 -24.04
N SER A 405 -20.24 -10.79 -23.98
CA SER A 405 -19.91 -12.22 -24.00
C SER A 405 -20.46 -12.94 -22.76
N ALA A 406 -20.62 -14.27 -22.87
CA ALA A 406 -21.11 -15.10 -21.77
C ALA A 406 -20.21 -14.99 -20.52
N ASP A 407 -18.88 -14.94 -20.72
CA ASP A 407 -17.91 -14.84 -19.62
C ASP A 407 -18.06 -13.51 -18.85
N MET A 408 -18.27 -12.41 -19.59
CA MET A 408 -18.47 -11.08 -18.99
C MET A 408 -19.84 -10.94 -18.33
N GLU A 409 -20.88 -11.58 -18.86
CA GLU A 409 -22.19 -11.66 -18.21
C GLU A 409 -22.13 -12.46 -16.91
N GLU A 410 -21.48 -13.63 -16.92
CA GLU A 410 -21.27 -14.44 -15.70
C GLU A 410 -20.51 -13.64 -14.64
N ARG A 411 -19.47 -12.92 -15.06
CA ARG A 411 -18.72 -12.04 -14.18
C ARG A 411 -19.58 -10.92 -13.59
N ARG A 412 -20.39 -10.23 -14.41
CA ARG A 412 -21.32 -9.18 -13.92
C ARG A 412 -22.30 -9.74 -12.89
N GLN A 413 -22.87 -10.91 -13.16
CA GLN A 413 -23.78 -11.56 -12.23
C GLN A 413 -23.07 -11.92 -10.93
N ARG A 414 -21.85 -12.46 -11.00
CA ARG A 414 -21.02 -12.77 -9.82
C ARG A 414 -20.68 -11.52 -9.00
N GLU A 415 -20.32 -10.41 -9.67
CA GLU A 415 -20.07 -9.11 -9.02
C GLU A 415 -21.33 -8.62 -8.27
N LEU A 416 -22.50 -8.70 -8.91
CA LEU A 416 -23.78 -8.29 -8.31
C LEU A 416 -24.21 -9.18 -7.14
N GLU A 417 -24.10 -10.50 -7.29
CA GLU A 417 -24.47 -11.46 -6.24
C GLU A 417 -23.58 -11.32 -5.01
N ALA A 418 -22.27 -11.20 -5.21
CA ALA A 418 -21.31 -11.13 -4.13
C ALA A 418 -21.38 -9.80 -3.35
N LEU A 419 -21.57 -8.67 -4.05
CA LEU A 419 -21.60 -7.33 -3.44
C LEU A 419 -23.01 -6.91 -3.00
N GLY A 420 -24.04 -7.57 -3.54
CA GLY A 420 -25.44 -7.32 -3.25
C GLY A 420 -26.00 -6.07 -3.95
N PRO A 421 -27.33 -5.86 -3.88
CA PRO A 421 -28.03 -4.88 -4.72
C PRO A 421 -27.64 -3.41 -4.47
N ARG A 422 -27.12 -3.09 -3.26
CA ARG A 422 -26.66 -1.73 -2.93
C ARG A 422 -25.45 -1.29 -3.75
N VAL A 423 -24.71 -2.23 -4.35
CA VAL A 423 -23.54 -1.93 -5.19
C VAL A 423 -23.92 -1.00 -6.35
N MET A 424 -25.12 -1.15 -6.93
CA MET A 424 -25.55 -0.33 -8.06
C MET A 424 -25.70 1.14 -7.68
N ASN A 425 -26.14 1.43 -6.45
CA ASN A 425 -26.21 2.81 -5.95
C ASN A 425 -24.82 3.39 -5.69
N LEU A 426 -23.87 2.57 -5.25
CA LEU A 426 -22.47 2.98 -5.08
C LEU A 426 -21.82 3.29 -6.44
N VAL A 427 -22.04 2.43 -7.43
CA VAL A 427 -21.55 2.61 -8.81
C VAL A 427 -22.15 3.89 -9.42
N ALA A 428 -23.47 4.07 -9.32
CA ALA A 428 -24.15 5.26 -9.83
C ALA A 428 -23.74 6.57 -9.14
N ALA A 429 -23.22 6.52 -7.91
CA ALA A 429 -22.69 7.70 -7.23
C ALA A 429 -21.25 8.02 -7.66
N ILE A 430 -20.48 7.01 -8.06
CA ILE A 430 -19.08 7.15 -8.46
C ILE A 430 -18.92 7.54 -9.93
N VAL A 431 -19.82 7.11 -10.79
CA VAL A 431 -19.80 7.39 -12.24
C VAL A 431 -20.80 8.48 -12.58
#